data_AF-A0A527WPE2-F1
#
_entry.id   AF-A0A527WPE2-F1
#
_cell.length_a   1.000
_cell.length_b   1.000
_cell.length_c   1.000
_cell.angle_alpha   90.00
_cell.angle_beta   90.00
_cell.angle_gamma   90.00
#
_symmetry.space_group_name_H-M   'P 1'
#
loop_
_entity.id
_entity.type
_entity.pdbx_description
1 polymer ?
#
loop_
_entity_poly.entity_id
_entity_poly.type
_entity_poly.pdbx_seq_one_letter_code
_entity_poly.pdbx_strand_id
1 'polypeptide(L)'
;SYDPFLLTHQGATWAGDFIQYVTGLPYPLTAVPKAQLGMTLDTIRDRIRIEAPWARQSGMLAYLDEQVAAMDSPEKLAAVMDAPFRTVDAWAKANGVRPQDITLGEFGMIRKEYGNGFVMPAAYRAAYVRDMIARAEAHGFSWSAWSYGGAFGVVDAFDGEKAEPDVMDVIRSLR
;
A
#
# COMPACT_ATOMS: atom_id res chain seq x y z
N SER A 1 -7.68 4.65 3.90
CA SER A 1 -6.75 5.18 2.89
C SER A 1 -5.85 4.06 2.47
N TYR A 2 -5.51 4.00 1.19
CA TYR A 2 -4.56 3.04 0.63
C TYR A 2 -3.26 3.72 0.17
N ASP A 3 -3.01 4.96 0.63
CA ASP A 3 -1.77 5.65 0.32
C ASP A 3 -0.57 4.98 0.99
N PRO A 4 0.58 4.83 0.30
CA PRO A 4 0.76 5.09 -1.14
C PRO A 4 0.20 3.95 -2.01
N PHE A 5 -0.67 4.28 -2.97
CA PHE A 5 -1.33 3.28 -3.82
C PHE A 5 -0.36 2.39 -4.61
N LEU A 6 0.78 2.97 -5.03
CA LEU A 6 1.87 2.24 -5.70
C LEU A 6 2.36 1.03 -4.88
N LEU A 7 2.34 1.13 -3.55
CA LEU A 7 2.84 0.06 -2.67
C LEU A 7 1.75 -0.91 -2.24
N THR A 8 0.51 -0.43 -2.07
CA THR A 8 -0.59 -1.22 -1.48
C THR A 8 -1.32 -2.12 -2.48
N HIS A 9 -1.24 -1.85 -3.79
CA HIS A 9 -2.04 -2.53 -4.82
C HIS A 9 -1.19 -3.21 -5.91
N GLN A 10 0.08 -3.48 -5.63
CA GLN A 10 1.00 -4.08 -6.60
C GLN A 10 0.45 -5.33 -7.29
N GLY A 11 0.43 -5.31 -8.62
CA GLY A 11 0.00 -6.42 -9.47
C GLY A 11 -1.52 -6.49 -9.65
N ALA A 12 -2.25 -5.47 -9.18
CA ALA A 12 -3.69 -5.52 -9.16
C ALA A 12 -4.34 -5.31 -10.54
N THR A 13 -5.07 -6.30 -11.07
CA THR A 13 -5.71 -6.22 -12.41
C THR A 13 -7.03 -5.44 -12.44
N TRP A 14 -7.63 -5.17 -11.28
CA TRP A 14 -8.92 -4.49 -11.12
C TRP A 14 -8.76 -3.02 -10.72
N ALA A 15 -7.52 -2.56 -10.56
CA ALA A 15 -7.17 -1.28 -9.93
C ALA A 15 -6.53 -0.29 -10.94
N GLY A 16 -7.28 0.05 -11.98
CA GLY A 16 -6.81 0.98 -13.02
C GLY A 16 -5.85 0.34 -14.03
N ASP A 17 -5.34 1.15 -14.97
CA ASP A 17 -4.56 0.64 -16.10
C ASP A 17 -3.06 0.46 -15.81
N PHE A 18 -2.55 1.00 -14.69
CA PHE A 18 -1.11 1.04 -14.39
C PHE A 18 -0.63 -0.03 -13.41
N ILE A 19 -1.29 -0.19 -12.26
CA ILE A 19 -0.71 -0.92 -11.11
C ILE A 19 -0.55 -2.43 -11.37
N GLN A 20 -1.29 -2.98 -12.32
CA GLN A 20 -1.17 -4.38 -12.78
C GLN A 20 0.27 -4.74 -13.23
N TYR A 21 1.04 -3.76 -13.73
CA TYR A 21 2.42 -3.98 -14.17
C TYR A 21 3.46 -3.85 -13.05
N VAL A 22 3.06 -3.40 -11.86
CA VAL A 22 3.96 -3.09 -10.75
C VAL A 22 3.95 -4.23 -9.73
N THR A 23 5.06 -4.95 -9.56
CA THR A 23 5.23 -5.95 -8.49
C THR A 23 6.66 -5.94 -7.98
N GLY A 24 6.85 -6.24 -6.68
CA GLY A 24 8.18 -6.42 -6.08
C GLY A 24 8.73 -5.21 -5.34
N LEU A 25 8.05 -4.07 -5.36
CA LEU A 25 8.48 -2.90 -4.59
C LEU A 25 8.37 -3.20 -3.09
N PRO A 26 9.41 -2.90 -2.30
CA PRO A 26 9.37 -3.12 -0.86
C PRO A 26 8.58 -2.03 -0.16
N TYR A 27 8.18 -2.30 1.08
CA TYR A 27 7.64 -1.29 1.97
C TYR A 27 8.50 -1.17 3.25
N PRO A 28 9.02 0.03 3.58
CA PRO A 28 9.13 1.21 2.70
C PRO A 28 10.07 0.96 1.51
N LEU A 29 10.12 1.88 0.52
CA LEU A 29 11.08 1.79 -0.59
C LEU A 29 12.55 1.73 -0.11
N THR A 30 12.82 2.32 1.06
CA THR A 30 14.13 2.33 1.72
C THR A 30 14.44 1.06 2.51
N ALA A 31 13.54 0.06 2.52
CA ALA A 31 13.76 -1.21 3.23
C ALA A 31 14.84 -2.09 2.58
N VAL A 32 15.27 -1.75 1.36
CA VAL A 32 16.32 -2.46 0.63
C VAL A 32 17.39 -1.47 0.13
N PRO A 33 18.62 -1.93 -0.18
CA PRO A 33 19.65 -1.09 -0.78
C PRO A 33 19.19 -0.47 -2.11
N LYS A 34 19.65 0.75 -2.41
CA LYS A 34 19.29 1.48 -3.65
C LYS A 34 19.53 0.67 -4.93
N ALA A 35 20.59 -0.13 -4.98
CA ALA A 35 20.86 -0.99 -6.14
C ALA A 35 19.78 -2.06 -6.35
N GLN A 36 19.32 -2.69 -5.27
CA GLN A 36 18.25 -3.69 -5.32
C GLN A 36 16.89 -3.07 -5.69
N LEU A 37 16.60 -1.87 -5.16
CA LEU A 37 15.43 -1.10 -5.58
C LEU A 37 15.51 -0.75 -7.07
N GLY A 38 16.69 -0.32 -7.56
CA GLY A 38 16.93 -0.03 -8.97
C GLY A 38 16.61 -1.21 -9.89
N MET A 39 17.10 -2.41 -9.56
CA MET A 39 16.80 -3.63 -10.32
C MET A 39 15.30 -3.96 -10.35
N THR A 40 14.61 -3.73 -9.23
CA THR A 40 13.15 -3.94 -9.15
C THR A 40 12.43 -2.96 -10.06
N LEU A 41 12.82 -1.68 -10.03
CA LEU A 41 12.25 -0.65 -10.90
C LEU A 41 12.51 -0.94 -12.37
N ASP A 42 13.71 -1.39 -12.74
CA ASP A 42 14.02 -1.75 -14.12
C ASP A 42 13.17 -2.92 -14.62
N THR A 43 12.96 -3.94 -13.77
CA THR A 43 12.05 -5.05 -14.07
C THR A 43 10.62 -4.57 -14.32
N ILE A 44 10.12 -3.62 -13.53
CA ILE A 44 8.80 -3.01 -13.72
C ILE A 44 8.75 -2.21 -15.03
N ARG A 45 9.78 -1.41 -15.31
CA ARG A 45 9.86 -0.62 -16.56
C ARG A 45 9.87 -1.52 -17.79
N ASP A 46 10.60 -2.62 -17.74
CA ASP A 46 10.66 -3.59 -18.84
C ASP A 46 9.31 -4.28 -19.05
N ARG A 47 8.62 -4.67 -17.96
CA ARG A 47 7.25 -5.19 -18.07
C ARG A 47 6.31 -4.20 -18.74
N ILE A 48 6.33 -2.93 -18.33
CA ILE A 48 5.51 -1.87 -18.95
C ILE A 48 5.82 -1.75 -20.45
N ARG A 49 7.09 -1.78 -20.85
CA ARG A 49 7.50 -1.68 -22.27
C ARG A 49 7.08 -2.89 -23.11
N ILE A 50 6.99 -4.07 -22.51
CA ILE A 50 6.64 -5.32 -23.21
C ILE A 50 5.12 -5.50 -23.27
N GLU A 51 4.42 -5.27 -22.17
CA GLU A 51 3.03 -5.71 -21.99
C GLU A 51 2.01 -4.58 -22.08
N ALA A 52 2.37 -3.34 -21.72
CA ALA A 52 1.41 -2.25 -21.72
C ALA A 52 1.14 -1.73 -23.15
N PRO A 53 -0.08 -1.22 -23.43
CA PRO A 53 -0.40 -0.64 -24.73
C PRO A 53 0.61 0.45 -25.11
N TRP A 54 1.16 0.38 -26.33
CA TRP A 54 2.23 1.27 -26.79
C TRP A 54 1.95 2.77 -26.53
N ALA A 55 0.73 3.22 -26.81
CA ALA A 55 0.31 4.61 -26.60
C ALA A 55 0.30 5.07 -25.12
N ARG A 56 0.34 4.13 -24.16
CA ARG A 56 0.33 4.40 -22.71
C ARG A 56 1.69 4.27 -22.04
N GLN A 57 2.65 3.57 -22.67
CA GLN A 57 3.93 3.20 -22.05
C GLN A 57 4.69 4.40 -21.49
N SER A 58 4.91 5.45 -22.28
CA SER A 58 5.65 6.64 -21.83
C SER A 58 5.01 7.33 -20.63
N GLY A 59 3.67 7.42 -20.60
CA GLY A 59 2.93 7.99 -19.48
C GLY A 59 3.05 7.14 -18.21
N MET A 60 2.96 5.82 -18.35
CA MET A 60 3.11 4.89 -17.23
C MET A 60 4.53 4.91 -16.64
N LEU A 61 5.56 5.00 -17.47
CA LEU A 61 6.96 5.10 -17.02
C LEU A 61 7.19 6.42 -16.26
N ALA A 62 6.72 7.55 -16.80
CA ALA A 62 6.81 8.84 -16.12
C ALA A 62 6.04 8.84 -14.79
N TYR A 63 4.86 8.24 -14.77
CA TYR A 63 4.05 8.12 -13.56
C TYR A 63 4.73 7.25 -12.50
N LEU A 64 5.37 6.14 -12.88
CA LEU A 64 6.17 5.33 -11.95
C LEU A 64 7.29 6.16 -11.30
N ASP A 65 8.04 6.91 -12.10
CA ASP A 65 9.15 7.74 -11.60
C ASP A 65 8.65 8.83 -10.66
N GLU A 66 7.52 9.47 -10.98
CA GLU A 66 6.86 10.46 -10.12
C GLU A 66 6.43 9.84 -8.78
N GLN A 67 5.72 8.71 -8.82
CA GLN A 67 5.22 8.05 -7.60
C GLN A 67 6.38 7.59 -6.70
N VAL A 68 7.47 7.08 -7.28
CA VAL A 68 8.67 6.72 -6.51
C VAL A 68 9.32 7.95 -5.88
N ALA A 69 9.53 9.02 -6.66
CA ALA A 69 10.15 10.24 -6.18
C ALA A 69 9.35 10.94 -5.07
N ALA A 70 8.03 10.73 -5.05
CA ALA A 70 7.14 11.24 -4.00
C ALA A 70 7.33 10.57 -2.63
N MET A 71 8.04 9.43 -2.55
CA MET A 71 8.21 8.64 -1.31
C MET A 71 9.57 7.93 -1.18
N ASP A 72 10.61 8.43 -1.85
CA ASP A 72 11.97 7.84 -1.85
C ASP A 72 12.79 8.11 -0.58
N SER A 73 12.18 8.72 0.44
CA SER A 73 12.76 8.92 1.77
C SER A 73 11.72 8.65 2.87
N PRO A 74 12.16 8.34 4.11
CA PRO A 74 11.25 8.16 5.25
C PRO A 74 10.35 9.37 5.50
N GLU A 75 10.87 10.59 5.37
CA GLU A 75 10.13 11.83 5.59
C GLU A 75 9.05 12.03 4.53
N LYS A 76 9.39 11.76 3.27
CA LYS A 76 8.44 11.86 2.16
C LYS A 76 7.34 10.81 2.28
N LEU A 77 7.70 9.56 2.56
CA LEU A 77 6.72 8.49 2.80
C LEU A 77 5.79 8.87 3.96
N ALA A 78 6.35 9.35 5.08
CA ALA A 78 5.55 9.80 6.20
C ALA A 78 4.59 10.91 5.80
N ALA A 79 5.04 11.90 5.02
CA ALA A 79 4.21 12.99 4.52
C ALA A 79 3.08 12.52 3.60
N VAL A 80 3.34 11.55 2.71
CA VAL A 80 2.33 10.95 1.82
C VAL A 80 1.26 10.21 2.63
N MET A 81 1.67 9.36 3.57
CA MET A 81 0.73 8.60 4.39
C MET A 81 -0.08 9.45 5.35
N ASP A 82 0.48 10.56 5.83
CA ASP A 82 -0.17 11.46 6.78
C ASP A 82 -1.11 12.48 6.10
N ALA A 83 -0.91 12.77 4.82
CA ALA A 83 -1.68 13.77 4.09
C ALA A 83 -3.20 13.55 4.15
N PRO A 84 -3.75 12.33 3.95
CA PRO A 84 -5.19 12.09 4.08
C PRO A 84 -5.73 12.39 5.48
N PHE A 85 -4.96 12.08 6.54
CA PHE A 85 -5.37 12.34 7.92
C PHE A 85 -5.43 13.84 8.19
N ARG A 86 -4.43 14.62 7.75
CA ARG A 86 -4.46 16.09 7.86
C ARG A 86 -5.65 16.70 7.13
N THR A 87 -6.00 16.18 5.96
CA THR A 87 -7.18 16.63 5.22
C THR A 87 -8.46 16.39 6.02
N VAL A 88 -8.61 15.21 6.61
CA VAL A 88 -9.79 14.85 7.41
C VAL A 88 -9.84 15.64 8.72
N ASP A 89 -8.71 15.84 9.41
CA ASP A 89 -8.63 16.68 10.60
C ASP A 89 -9.07 18.12 10.35
N ALA A 90 -8.58 18.71 9.26
CA ALA A 90 -8.94 20.07 8.89
C ALA A 90 -10.45 20.20 8.64
N TRP A 91 -11.03 19.22 7.94
CA TRP A 91 -12.47 19.13 7.73
C TRP A 91 -13.22 18.95 9.06
N ALA A 92 -12.77 18.04 9.93
CA ALA A 92 -13.42 17.74 11.21
C ALA A 92 -13.47 18.98 12.11
N LYS A 93 -12.35 19.69 12.22
CA LYS A 93 -12.24 20.95 12.96
C LYS A 93 -13.17 22.03 12.40
N ALA A 94 -13.25 22.15 11.08
CA ALA A 94 -14.12 23.13 10.43
C ALA A 94 -15.62 22.83 10.63
N ASN A 95 -15.98 21.59 10.91
CA ASN A 95 -17.37 21.13 11.02
C ASN A 95 -17.79 20.70 12.43
N GLY A 96 -16.92 20.90 13.44
CA GLY A 96 -17.22 20.53 14.83
C GLY A 96 -17.37 19.02 15.05
N VAL A 97 -16.78 18.20 14.17
CA VAL A 97 -16.76 16.73 14.32
C VAL A 97 -15.59 16.36 15.22
N ARG A 98 -15.83 15.51 16.22
CA ARG A 98 -14.78 15.06 17.12
C ARG A 98 -13.99 13.93 16.46
N PRO A 99 -12.66 13.83 16.63
CA PRO A 99 -11.86 12.79 15.99
C PRO A 99 -12.33 11.36 16.29
N GLN A 100 -12.83 11.10 17.50
CA GLN A 100 -13.38 9.79 17.88
C GLN A 100 -14.67 9.39 17.13
N ASP A 101 -15.33 10.35 16.46
CA ASP A 101 -16.50 10.09 15.62
C ASP A 101 -16.08 9.79 14.15
N ILE A 102 -14.77 9.67 13.89
CA ILE A 102 -14.19 9.39 12.57
C ILE A 102 -13.60 7.98 12.55
N THR A 103 -13.83 7.29 11.44
CA THR A 103 -13.32 5.93 11.22
C THR A 103 -12.54 5.87 9.91
N LEU A 104 -11.29 5.38 9.98
CA LEU A 104 -10.56 4.87 8.84
C LEU A 104 -11.17 3.51 8.43
N GLY A 105 -12.22 3.55 7.62
CA GLY A 105 -13.04 2.37 7.33
C GLY A 105 -12.33 1.25 6.57
N GLU A 106 -11.33 1.59 5.76
CA GLU A 106 -10.52 0.62 5.03
C GLU A 106 -9.08 1.08 4.86
N PHE A 107 -8.15 0.15 5.06
CA PHE A 107 -6.75 0.24 4.71
C PHE A 107 -6.13 -1.16 4.69
N GLY A 108 -5.06 -1.36 3.93
CA GLY A 108 -4.34 -2.62 3.87
C GLY A 108 -3.32 -2.64 2.74
N MET A 109 -2.59 -3.74 2.64
CA MET A 109 -1.66 -4.01 1.55
C MET A 109 -1.96 -5.38 0.96
N ILE A 110 -2.05 -5.43 -0.37
CA ILE A 110 -2.31 -6.64 -1.13
C ILE A 110 -1.32 -7.74 -0.72
N ARG A 111 -1.85 -8.95 -0.52
CA ARG A 111 -1.07 -10.17 -0.40
C ARG A 111 -0.67 -10.67 -1.78
N LYS A 112 -1.66 -10.88 -2.62
CA LYS A 112 -1.51 -11.55 -3.92
C LYS A 112 -2.73 -11.19 -4.76
N GLU A 113 -2.53 -10.91 -6.04
CA GLU A 113 -3.64 -10.85 -6.99
C GLU A 113 -4.04 -12.27 -7.46
N TYR A 114 -5.33 -12.53 -7.61
CA TYR A 114 -5.83 -13.78 -8.16
C TYR A 114 -5.26 -14.04 -9.56
N GLY A 115 -4.72 -15.24 -9.77
CA GLY A 115 -4.05 -15.59 -11.03
C GLY A 115 -2.65 -14.98 -11.23
N ASN A 116 -2.17 -14.11 -10.32
CA ASN A 116 -0.79 -13.62 -10.34
C ASN A 116 0.11 -14.49 -9.46
N GLY A 117 1.30 -14.86 -9.94
CA GLY A 117 2.26 -15.68 -9.18
C GLY A 117 2.99 -14.93 -8.07
N PHE A 118 2.99 -13.60 -8.10
CA PHE A 118 3.70 -12.77 -7.13
C PHE A 118 2.95 -12.67 -5.80
N VAL A 119 3.62 -12.99 -4.70
CA VAL A 119 3.11 -12.83 -3.33
C VAL A 119 3.94 -11.77 -2.61
N MET A 120 3.28 -10.75 -2.09
CA MET A 120 3.89 -9.68 -1.32
C MET A 120 4.47 -10.24 0.00
N PRO A 121 5.75 -9.97 0.32
CA PRO A 121 6.33 -10.39 1.59
C PRO A 121 5.50 -9.91 2.80
N ALA A 122 5.18 -10.85 3.69
CA ALA A 122 4.31 -10.60 4.84
C ALA A 122 4.84 -9.48 5.77
N ALA A 123 6.16 -9.41 5.95
CA ALA A 123 6.80 -8.37 6.75
C ALA A 123 6.54 -6.95 6.23
N TYR A 124 6.49 -6.75 4.90
CA TYR A 124 6.18 -5.45 4.30
C TYR A 124 4.71 -5.06 4.53
N ARG A 125 3.80 -6.02 4.40
CA ARG A 125 2.38 -5.83 4.70
C ARG A 125 2.16 -5.46 6.17
N ALA A 126 2.83 -6.18 7.08
CA ALA A 126 2.73 -5.94 8.52
C ALA A 126 3.31 -4.57 8.93
N ALA A 127 4.43 -4.16 8.32
CA ALA A 127 5.00 -2.84 8.53
C ALA A 127 4.03 -1.73 8.08
N TYR A 128 3.43 -1.86 6.89
CA TYR A 128 2.43 -0.91 6.40
C TYR A 128 1.21 -0.81 7.33
N VAL A 129 0.65 -1.95 7.73
CA VAL A 129 -0.51 -1.99 8.63
C VAL A 129 -0.20 -1.32 9.97
N ARG A 130 0.97 -1.60 10.54
CA ARG A 130 1.44 -0.94 11.77
C ARG A 130 1.50 0.58 11.62
N ASP A 131 2.11 1.05 10.53
CA ASP A 131 2.29 2.48 10.25
C ASP A 131 0.96 3.20 10.05
N MET A 132 0.00 2.56 9.37
CA MET A 132 -1.32 3.15 9.12
C MET A 132 -2.19 3.18 10.38
N ILE A 133 -2.14 2.11 11.19
CA ILE A 133 -2.82 2.06 12.50
C ILE A 133 -2.28 3.16 13.42
N ALA A 134 -0.96 3.28 13.54
CA ALA A 134 -0.34 4.29 14.40
C ALA A 134 -0.76 5.72 14.00
N ARG A 135 -0.96 5.98 12.70
CA ARG A 135 -1.50 7.26 12.20
C ARG A 135 -2.95 7.45 12.57
N ALA A 136 -3.81 6.46 12.32
CA ALA A 136 -5.21 6.54 12.73
C ALA A 136 -5.36 6.84 14.23
N GLU A 137 -4.59 6.14 15.07
CA GLU A 137 -4.60 6.32 16.52
C GLU A 137 -4.02 7.68 16.96
N ALA A 138 -2.95 8.16 16.32
CA ALA A 138 -2.38 9.49 16.60
C ALA A 138 -3.37 10.63 16.31
N HIS A 139 -4.26 10.43 15.33
CA HIS A 139 -5.35 11.35 15.01
C HIS A 139 -6.62 11.10 15.84
N GLY A 140 -6.65 10.07 16.69
CA GLY A 140 -7.82 9.72 17.50
C GLY A 140 -8.95 9.05 16.70
N PHE A 141 -8.66 8.54 15.51
CA PHE A 141 -9.64 7.86 14.66
C PHE A 141 -9.72 6.37 15.03
N SER A 142 -10.93 5.83 14.96
CA SER A 142 -11.12 4.37 14.91
C SER A 142 -10.69 3.83 13.54
N TRP A 143 -10.45 2.52 13.41
CA TRP A 143 -9.96 1.94 12.17
C TRP A 143 -10.49 0.53 11.92
N SER A 144 -10.55 0.13 10.65
CA SER A 144 -10.90 -1.22 10.22
C SER A 144 -9.99 -1.65 9.07
N ALA A 145 -9.24 -2.73 9.29
CA ALA A 145 -8.30 -3.26 8.31
C ALA A 145 -9.01 -4.10 7.24
N TRP A 146 -8.57 -3.94 5.99
CA TRP A 146 -9.01 -4.72 4.84
C TRP A 146 -7.96 -5.79 4.49
N SER A 147 -8.28 -7.08 4.42
CA SER A 147 -9.57 -7.74 4.67
C SER A 147 -9.36 -9.10 5.33
N TYR A 148 -10.43 -9.74 5.81
CA TYR A 148 -10.37 -11.08 6.38
C TYR A 148 -9.76 -12.09 5.40
N GLY A 149 -10.17 -12.06 4.13
CA GLY A 149 -9.76 -13.01 3.10
C GLY A 149 -9.46 -12.38 1.73
N GLY A 150 -9.10 -13.22 0.75
CA GLY A 150 -8.92 -12.82 -0.64
C GLY A 150 -7.59 -12.10 -0.92
N ALA A 151 -7.57 -11.18 -1.89
CA ALA A 151 -6.34 -10.54 -2.36
C ALA A 151 -5.58 -9.79 -1.26
N PHE A 152 -6.29 -9.25 -0.27
CA PHE A 152 -5.75 -8.52 0.88
C PHE A 152 -5.76 -9.35 2.18
N GLY A 153 -6.06 -10.65 2.07
CA GLY A 153 -6.35 -11.54 3.18
C GLY A 153 -5.37 -11.47 4.35
N VAL A 154 -5.91 -11.18 5.52
CA VAL A 154 -5.20 -11.11 6.80
C VAL A 154 -5.31 -12.44 7.56
N VAL A 155 -6.42 -13.16 7.40
CA VAL A 155 -6.65 -14.48 8.01
C VAL A 155 -6.62 -15.58 6.95
N ASP A 156 -7.42 -15.40 5.90
CA ASP A 156 -7.54 -16.36 4.80
C ASP A 156 -6.84 -15.82 3.54
N ALA A 157 -6.13 -16.69 2.83
CA ALA A 157 -5.64 -16.42 1.49
C ALA A 157 -6.70 -16.84 0.45
N PHE A 158 -6.27 -17.11 -0.79
CA PHE A 158 -7.14 -17.74 -1.78
C PHE A 158 -7.28 -19.25 -1.53
N ASP A 159 -8.29 -19.86 -2.12
CA ASP A 159 -8.46 -21.32 -2.21
C ASP A 159 -8.47 -22.06 -0.85
N GLY A 160 -8.90 -21.39 0.21
CA GLY A 160 -9.00 -21.96 1.56
C GLY A 160 -7.66 -22.04 2.31
N GLU A 161 -6.57 -21.51 1.74
CA GLU A 161 -5.29 -21.38 2.43
C GLU A 161 -5.33 -20.31 3.52
N LYS A 162 -4.42 -20.38 4.50
CA LYS A 162 -4.23 -19.34 5.51
C LYS A 162 -3.20 -18.31 5.06
N ALA A 163 -3.45 -17.05 5.40
CA ALA A 163 -2.46 -15.99 5.24
C ALA A 163 -1.33 -16.12 6.27
N GLU A 164 -0.19 -15.49 5.98
CA GLU A 164 0.94 -15.39 6.90
C GLU A 164 0.53 -14.60 8.16
N PRO A 165 1.04 -14.95 9.35
CA PRO A 165 0.55 -14.40 10.62
C PRO A 165 0.96 -12.95 10.87
N ASP A 166 1.96 -12.41 10.17
CA ASP A 166 2.63 -11.15 10.48
C ASP A 166 1.65 -9.96 10.67
N VAL A 167 0.64 -9.84 9.80
CA VAL A 167 -0.35 -8.76 9.89
C VAL A 167 -1.27 -8.96 11.11
N MET A 168 -1.70 -10.21 11.36
CA MET A 168 -2.51 -10.54 12.55
C MET A 168 -1.72 -10.33 13.84
N ASP A 169 -0.43 -10.63 13.84
CA ASP A 169 0.42 -10.47 15.01
C ASP A 169 0.63 -8.99 15.34
N VAL A 170 0.75 -8.11 14.33
CA VAL A 170 0.70 -6.65 14.53
C VAL A 170 -0.60 -6.24 15.21
N ILE A 171 -1.75 -6.65 14.68
CA ILE A 171 -3.06 -6.27 15.24
C ILE A 171 -3.24 -6.79 16.67
N ARG A 172 -2.82 -8.03 16.95
CA ARG A 172 -2.89 -8.64 18.30
C ARG A 172 -1.93 -8.01 19.30
N SER A 173 -0.87 -7.35 18.84
CA SER A 173 0.11 -6.71 19.72
C SER A 173 -0.33 -5.35 20.24
N LEU A 174 -1.38 -4.76 19.65
CA LEU A 174 -1.98 -3.51 20.10
C LEU A 174 -2.67 -3.74 21.45
N ARG A 175 -2.56 -2.76 22.36
CA ARG A 175 -3.07 -2.82 23.73
C ARG A 175 -4.27 -1.93 23.91
#